data_AF-A0A0F0I2B8-F1
#
_entry.id   AF-A0A0F0I2B8-F1
#
_cell.length_a   1.000
_cell.length_b   1.000
_cell.length_c   1.000
_cell.angle_alpha   90.00
_cell.angle_beta   90.00
_cell.angle_gamma   90.00
#
_symmetry.space_group_name_H-M   'P 1'
#
loop_
_entity.id
_entity.type
_entity.pdbx_description
1 polymer ?
#
loop_
_entity_poly.entity_id
_entity_poly.type
_entity_poly.pdbx_seq_one_letter_code
_entity_poly.pdbx_strand_id
1 'polypeptide(L)'
;MIFPVSKLALLALISGVCGHAVVEDPPPRKTGPAHEAACGSAVVDVLESDIAGPIENAVQETDADYKCNAFLCRGYQFEDNTNNVQVLKAGEVLYFHINLIAGHHPGYANVSIVNTATNEIIGEPLRSWDNWPDHLSGPPRDDSTY
;
A
#
# COMPACT_ATOMS: atom_id res chain seq x y z
N MET A 1 -1.17 -36.61 43.16
CA MET A 1 -0.32 -35.76 42.29
C MET A 1 -1.24 -34.96 41.39
N ILE A 2 -1.45 -33.67 41.66
CA ILE A 2 -2.32 -32.78 40.89
C ILE A 2 -1.59 -31.46 40.76
N PHE A 3 -1.09 -31.14 39.57
CA PHE A 3 -0.73 -29.80 39.08
C PHE A 3 -0.57 -29.89 37.54
N PRO A 4 -0.69 -28.80 36.77
CA PRO A 4 -1.74 -27.77 36.77
C PRO A 4 -2.25 -27.49 35.32
N VAL A 5 -3.50 -27.05 35.12
CA VAL A 5 -3.87 -26.43 33.84
C VAL A 5 -3.64 -24.93 33.97
N SER A 6 -2.46 -24.49 33.55
CA SER A 6 -2.10 -23.08 33.46
C SER A 6 -2.85 -22.48 32.27
N LYS A 7 -3.79 -21.56 32.52
CA LYS A 7 -4.47 -20.77 31.48
C LYS A 7 -3.50 -19.72 30.96
N LEU A 8 -2.73 -20.06 29.94
CA LEU A 8 -1.91 -19.11 29.22
C LEU A 8 -2.82 -18.28 28.31
N ALA A 9 -3.27 -17.11 28.79
CA ALA A 9 -3.93 -16.12 27.95
C ALA A 9 -2.85 -15.46 27.07
N LEU A 10 -2.80 -15.87 25.80
CA LEU A 10 -1.95 -15.24 24.79
C LEU A 10 -2.60 -13.91 24.40
N LEU A 11 -2.05 -12.80 24.91
CA LEU A 11 -2.39 -11.45 24.49
C LEU A 11 -1.84 -11.27 23.06
N ALA A 12 -2.66 -11.53 22.05
CA ALA A 12 -2.33 -11.14 20.68
C ALA A 12 -2.40 -9.61 20.60
N LEU A 13 -1.25 -8.95 20.69
CA LEU A 13 -1.13 -7.54 20.33
C LEU A 13 -1.33 -7.45 18.82
N ILE A 14 -2.53 -7.03 18.41
CA ILE A 14 -2.78 -6.64 17.04
C ILE A 14 -1.93 -5.38 16.82
N SER A 15 -0.83 -5.52 16.09
CA SER A 15 -0.05 -4.39 15.60
C SER A 15 -0.92 -3.63 14.62
N GLY A 16 -1.59 -2.57 15.08
CA GLY A 16 -2.31 -1.65 14.20
C GLY A 16 -1.29 -0.84 13.39
N VAL A 17 -1.52 -0.72 12.09
CA VAL A 17 -0.78 0.22 11.24
C VAL A 17 -1.31 1.62 11.55
N CYS A 18 -0.55 2.42 12.29
CA CYS A 18 -0.92 3.81 12.64
C CYS A 18 -0.38 4.84 11.64
N GLY A 19 0.18 4.40 10.52
CA GLY A 19 0.72 5.25 9.47
C GLY A 19 -0.02 5.07 8.14
N HIS A 20 -0.55 6.17 7.60
CA HIS A 20 -1.25 6.19 6.32
C HIS A 20 -0.71 7.33 5.47
N ALA A 21 -0.51 7.04 4.19
CA ALA A 21 -0.02 7.98 3.21
C ALA A 21 -0.57 7.61 1.83
N VAL A 22 -0.57 8.58 0.92
CA VAL A 22 -0.99 8.37 -0.47
C VAL A 22 -0.02 9.05 -1.42
N VAL A 23 0.32 8.37 -2.51
CA VAL A 23 1.09 8.96 -3.61
C VAL A 23 0.16 9.91 -4.37
N GLU A 24 0.59 11.14 -4.62
CA GLU A 24 -0.16 12.13 -5.40
C GLU A 24 0.46 12.39 -6.79
N ASP A 25 1.80 12.38 -6.87
CA ASP A 25 2.55 12.57 -8.11
C ASP A 25 3.74 11.59 -8.19
N PRO A 26 4.02 10.96 -9.35
CA PRO A 26 3.13 10.87 -10.51
C PRO A 26 1.77 10.25 -10.12
N PRO A 27 0.68 10.58 -10.83
CA PRO A 27 -0.66 10.18 -10.44
C PRO A 27 -0.75 8.65 -10.36
N PRO A 28 -1.15 8.08 -9.19
CA PRO A 28 -1.30 6.64 -9.07
C PRO A 28 -2.51 6.15 -9.89
N ARG A 29 -2.62 4.83 -10.00
CA ARG A 29 -3.85 4.21 -10.52
C ARG A 29 -5.05 4.62 -9.68
N LYS A 30 -6.20 4.74 -10.33
CA LYS A 30 -7.50 5.12 -9.75
C LYS A 30 -8.50 3.98 -9.92
N THR A 31 -9.59 4.09 -9.16
CA THR A 31 -10.80 3.28 -9.28
C THR A 31 -11.49 3.46 -10.64
N GLY A 32 -12.40 2.54 -10.98
CA GLY A 32 -13.22 2.58 -12.18
C GLY A 32 -14.07 1.31 -12.35
N PRO A 33 -14.81 1.19 -13.47
CA PRO A 33 -15.71 0.06 -13.68
C PRO A 33 -15.03 -1.32 -13.68
N ALA A 34 -13.79 -1.42 -14.17
CA ALA A 34 -13.07 -2.70 -14.13
C ALA A 34 -12.64 -3.05 -12.69
N HIS A 35 -12.25 -2.06 -11.89
CA HIS A 35 -12.00 -2.21 -10.45
C HIS A 35 -13.23 -2.74 -9.70
N GLU A 36 -14.40 -2.13 -9.88
CA GLU A 36 -15.65 -2.60 -9.26
C GLU A 36 -16.03 -4.00 -9.73
N ALA A 37 -15.90 -4.30 -11.03
CA ALA A 37 -16.18 -5.63 -11.56
C ALA A 37 -15.24 -6.71 -11.01
N ALA A 38 -14.02 -6.36 -10.62
CA ALA A 38 -13.05 -7.27 -10.04
C ALA A 38 -13.20 -7.42 -8.52
N CYS A 39 -13.38 -6.31 -7.80
CA CYS A 39 -13.32 -6.27 -6.34
C CYS A 39 -14.71 -6.24 -5.68
N GLY A 40 -15.80 -6.01 -6.41
CA GLY A 40 -17.15 -5.86 -5.86
C GLY A 40 -17.37 -4.49 -5.22
N SER A 41 -18.61 -4.01 -5.25
CA SER A 41 -18.93 -2.63 -4.84
C SER A 41 -18.64 -2.36 -3.35
N ALA A 42 -18.88 -3.33 -2.46
CA ALA A 42 -18.65 -3.16 -1.03
C ALA A 42 -17.18 -2.89 -0.70
N VAL A 43 -16.25 -3.57 -1.38
CA VAL A 43 -14.80 -3.35 -1.22
C VAL A 43 -14.39 -2.01 -1.82
N VAL A 44 -14.91 -1.69 -3.02
CA VAL A 44 -14.62 -0.42 -3.69
C VAL A 44 -15.09 0.78 -2.85
N ASP A 45 -16.29 0.70 -2.27
CA ASP A 45 -16.84 1.76 -1.41
C ASP A 45 -15.92 2.08 -0.23
N VAL A 46 -15.36 1.04 0.43
CA VAL A 46 -14.39 1.25 1.52
C VAL A 46 -13.11 1.90 1.01
N LEU A 47 -12.55 1.41 -0.10
CA LEU A 47 -11.30 1.94 -0.67
C LEU A 47 -11.44 3.38 -1.18
N GLU A 48 -12.62 3.79 -1.62
CA GLU A 48 -12.93 5.15 -2.06
C GLU A 48 -13.23 6.08 -0.88
N SER A 49 -13.84 5.57 0.18
CA SER A 49 -14.12 6.35 1.40
C SER A 49 -12.84 6.85 2.10
N ASP A 50 -11.74 6.09 2.00
CA ASP A 50 -10.42 6.46 2.48
C ASP A 50 -9.32 5.97 1.52
N ILE A 51 -8.84 6.87 0.66
CA ILE A 51 -7.80 6.58 -0.33
C ILE A 51 -6.44 6.22 0.29
N ALA A 52 -6.20 6.56 1.55
CA ALA A 52 -5.00 6.22 2.30
C ALA A 52 -5.24 5.12 3.35
N GLY A 53 -6.49 4.70 3.51
CA GLY A 53 -6.91 3.72 4.49
C GLY A 53 -6.27 2.34 4.27
N PRO A 54 -6.18 1.53 5.33
CA PRO A 54 -5.57 0.21 5.27
C PRO A 54 -6.42 -0.73 4.40
N ILE A 55 -5.76 -1.49 3.53
CA ILE A 55 -6.42 -2.44 2.62
C ILE A 55 -7.16 -3.53 3.40
N GLU A 56 -6.66 -3.86 4.61
CA GLU A 56 -7.24 -4.81 5.54
C GLU A 56 -8.68 -4.49 5.93
N ASN A 57 -9.06 -3.20 5.95
CA ASN A 57 -10.45 -2.81 6.21
C ASN A 57 -11.34 -3.14 5.00
N ALA A 58 -10.86 -2.89 3.78
CA ALA A 58 -11.64 -3.15 2.58
C ALA A 58 -11.85 -4.66 2.33
N VAL A 59 -10.83 -5.49 2.58
CA VAL A 59 -10.96 -6.95 2.38
C VAL A 59 -11.87 -7.64 3.40
N GLN A 60 -12.24 -6.96 4.50
CA GLN A 60 -13.26 -7.46 5.43
C GLN A 60 -14.67 -7.39 4.84
N GLU A 61 -14.89 -6.53 3.85
CA GLU A 61 -16.18 -6.35 3.16
C GLU A 61 -16.28 -7.18 1.86
N THR A 62 -15.39 -8.17 1.69
CA THR A 62 -15.44 -9.08 0.53
C THR A 62 -16.73 -9.91 0.52
N ASP A 63 -17.29 -10.12 -0.66
CA ASP A 63 -18.47 -10.95 -0.86
C ASP A 63 -18.23 -12.04 -1.92
N ALA A 64 -19.30 -12.68 -2.40
CA ALA A 64 -19.21 -13.74 -3.39
C ALA A 64 -18.71 -13.26 -4.77
N ASP A 65 -18.75 -11.96 -5.05
CA ASP A 65 -18.33 -11.37 -6.32
C ASP A 65 -16.84 -10.95 -6.32
N TYR A 66 -16.19 -10.97 -5.15
CA TYR A 66 -14.77 -10.62 -5.01
C TYR A 66 -13.84 -11.59 -5.77
N LYS A 67 -13.13 -11.06 -6.77
CA LYS A 67 -12.14 -11.77 -7.62
C LYS A 67 -10.80 -11.02 -7.67
N CYS A 68 -10.64 -10.06 -6.81
CA CYS A 68 -9.60 -9.04 -6.86
C CYS A 68 -8.40 -9.41 -5.99
N ASN A 69 -7.24 -8.84 -6.33
CA ASN A 69 -6.08 -8.84 -5.45
C ASN A 69 -5.89 -7.43 -4.90
N ALA A 70 -6.62 -7.07 -3.84
CA ALA A 70 -6.55 -5.74 -3.24
C ALA A 70 -5.14 -5.40 -2.70
N PHE A 71 -4.30 -6.39 -2.38
CA PHE A 71 -2.92 -6.13 -1.93
C PHE A 71 -1.96 -5.80 -3.07
N LEU A 72 -2.34 -6.05 -4.32
CA LEU A 72 -1.63 -5.57 -5.51
C LEU A 72 -2.31 -4.31 -6.04
N CYS A 73 -1.62 -3.17 -5.96
CA CYS A 73 -2.11 -1.88 -6.48
C CYS A 73 -3.49 -1.48 -5.94
N ARG A 74 -3.86 -1.82 -4.69
CA ARG A 74 -5.19 -1.59 -4.11
C ARG A 74 -6.34 -2.24 -4.91
N GLY A 75 -6.04 -3.22 -5.76
CA GLY A 75 -7.02 -3.84 -6.66
C GLY A 75 -7.28 -3.04 -7.94
N TYR A 76 -6.67 -1.88 -8.12
CA TYR A 76 -6.93 -1.01 -9.29
C TYR A 76 -6.50 -1.67 -10.61
N GLN A 77 -7.42 -1.66 -11.57
CA GLN A 77 -7.26 -2.32 -12.87
C GLN A 77 -6.59 -1.40 -13.90
N PHE A 78 -5.89 -1.99 -14.86
CA PHE A 78 -5.15 -1.23 -15.87
C PHE A 78 -6.09 -0.57 -16.89
N GLU A 79 -7.19 -1.23 -17.20
CA GLU A 79 -8.24 -0.81 -18.13
C GLU A 79 -8.80 0.56 -17.74
N ASP A 80 -8.98 0.80 -16.43
CA ASP A 80 -9.44 2.08 -15.87
C ASP A 80 -8.37 3.19 -15.91
N ASN A 81 -7.11 2.84 -16.24
CA ASN A 81 -5.93 3.67 -16.00
C ASN A 81 -5.01 3.83 -17.21
N THR A 82 -5.47 3.48 -18.42
CA THR A 82 -4.67 3.58 -19.65
C THR A 82 -4.13 4.99 -19.92
N ASN A 83 -4.83 6.03 -19.48
CA ASN A 83 -4.41 7.44 -19.61
C ASN A 83 -3.36 7.88 -18.57
N ASN A 84 -3.12 7.11 -17.51
CA ASN A 84 -2.18 7.43 -16.42
C ASN A 84 -0.81 6.74 -16.61
N VAL A 85 -0.57 6.12 -17.77
CA VAL A 85 0.69 5.41 -18.05
C VAL A 85 1.84 6.40 -18.22
N GLN A 86 2.90 6.19 -17.43
CA GLN A 86 4.15 6.93 -17.56
C GLN A 86 5.10 6.17 -18.49
N VAL A 87 5.72 6.89 -19.43
CA VAL A 87 6.77 6.34 -20.30
C VAL A 87 8.11 6.83 -19.78
N LEU A 88 8.84 5.95 -19.11
CA LEU A 88 10.11 6.25 -18.47
C LEU A 88 11.28 5.65 -19.25
N LYS A 89 12.44 6.29 -19.19
CA LYS A 89 13.70 5.73 -19.69
C LYS A 89 14.56 5.23 -18.54
N ALA A 90 15.36 4.20 -18.81
CA ALA A 90 16.34 3.72 -17.83
C ALA A 90 17.31 4.85 -17.45
N GLY A 91 17.53 5.03 -16.14
CA GLY A 91 18.37 6.08 -15.58
C GLY A 91 17.68 7.44 -15.39
N GLU A 92 16.40 7.56 -15.75
CA GLU A 92 15.61 8.75 -15.46
C GLU A 92 15.33 8.87 -13.95
N VAL A 93 15.45 10.09 -13.42
CA VAL A 93 15.10 10.39 -12.02
C VAL A 93 13.63 10.73 -11.96
N LEU A 94 12.87 9.93 -11.20
CA LEU A 94 11.45 10.17 -10.96
C LEU A 94 11.27 10.72 -9.55
N TYR A 95 10.55 11.85 -9.45
CA TYR A 95 10.17 12.44 -8.19
C TYR A 95 8.79 11.96 -7.78
N PHE A 96 8.63 11.63 -6.51
CA PHE A 96 7.35 11.25 -5.95
C PHE A 96 6.89 12.30 -4.95
N HIS A 97 5.67 12.80 -5.12
CA HIS A 97 4.98 13.53 -4.07
C HIS A 97 4.10 12.56 -3.29
N ILE A 98 4.39 12.39 -2.00
CA ILE A 98 3.65 11.52 -1.10
C ILE A 98 3.03 12.37 0.01
N ASN A 99 1.71 12.35 0.11
CA ASN A 99 0.96 13.03 1.15
C ASN A 99 0.86 12.12 2.38
N LEU A 100 1.55 12.52 3.45
CA LEU A 100 1.59 11.82 4.73
C LEU A 100 0.40 12.24 5.60
N ILE A 101 -0.64 11.41 5.66
CA ILE A 101 -1.86 11.70 6.44
C ILE A 101 -1.67 11.37 7.92
N ALA A 102 -0.90 10.33 8.25
CA ALA A 102 -0.59 9.93 9.63
C ALA A 102 0.88 9.49 9.80
N GLY A 103 1.85 10.31 9.37
CA GLY A 103 3.28 9.95 9.34
C GLY A 103 4.02 9.85 10.69
N HIS A 104 3.34 9.73 11.82
CA HIS A 104 3.96 9.79 13.16
C HIS A 104 4.74 8.53 13.56
N HIS A 105 4.59 7.45 12.80
CA HIS A 105 5.21 6.16 13.05
C HIS A 105 6.03 5.73 11.84
N PRO A 106 7.34 6.03 11.83
CA PRO A 106 8.23 5.55 10.79
C PRO A 106 8.24 4.02 10.72
N GLY A 107 8.38 3.50 9.50
CA GLY A 107 8.51 2.07 9.25
C GLY A 107 9.35 1.77 8.01
N TYR A 108 9.30 0.54 7.53
CA TYR A 108 9.97 0.18 6.29
C TYR A 108 9.18 0.66 5.07
N ALA A 109 9.86 1.22 4.08
CA ALA A 109 9.28 1.58 2.79
C ALA A 109 10.22 1.22 1.64
N ASN A 110 9.67 0.95 0.46
CA ASN A 110 10.45 0.78 -0.75
C ASN A 110 9.70 1.24 -2.01
N VAL A 111 10.45 1.45 -3.09
CA VAL A 111 9.94 1.60 -4.45
C VAL A 111 10.43 0.40 -5.25
N SER A 112 9.50 -0.40 -5.77
CA SER A 112 9.79 -1.64 -6.48
C SER A 112 9.07 -1.68 -7.83
N ILE A 113 9.64 -2.40 -8.80
CA ILE A 113 8.95 -2.75 -10.05
C ILE A 113 8.26 -4.10 -9.83
N VAL A 114 6.97 -4.18 -10.14
CA VAL A 114 6.17 -5.39 -9.94
C VAL A 114 5.63 -5.89 -11.27
N ASN A 115 5.77 -7.20 -11.53
CA ASN A 115 5.04 -7.87 -12.59
C ASN A 115 3.59 -8.08 -12.13
N THR A 116 2.67 -7.29 -12.69
CA THR A 116 1.27 -7.34 -12.27
C THR A 116 0.54 -8.62 -12.66
N ALA A 117 1.07 -9.41 -13.60
CA ALA A 117 0.48 -10.69 -13.98
C ALA A 117 0.81 -11.79 -12.96
N THR A 118 2.00 -11.75 -12.36
CA THR A 118 2.44 -12.76 -11.37
C THR A 118 2.40 -12.27 -9.93
N ASN A 119 2.20 -10.96 -9.71
CA ASN A 119 2.32 -10.30 -8.40
C ASN A 119 3.71 -10.49 -7.76
N GLU A 120 4.76 -10.43 -8.58
CA GLU A 120 6.15 -10.63 -8.15
C GLU A 120 6.98 -9.38 -8.39
N ILE A 121 7.88 -9.09 -7.45
CA ILE A 121 8.87 -8.03 -7.61
C ILE A 121 9.89 -8.46 -8.68
N ILE A 122 10.19 -7.54 -9.60
CA ILE A 122 11.21 -7.72 -10.63
C ILE A 122 12.53 -7.13 -10.11
N GLY A 123 13.51 -8.00 -9.85
CA GLY A 123 14.83 -7.58 -9.37
C GLY A 123 14.81 -7.07 -7.92
N GLU A 124 15.77 -6.21 -7.60
CA GLU A 124 15.84 -5.54 -6.29
C GLU A 124 15.00 -4.26 -6.28
N PRO A 125 14.50 -3.79 -5.12
CA PRO A 125 13.86 -2.49 -5.02
C PRO A 125 14.76 -1.38 -5.59
N LEU A 126 14.15 -0.46 -6.33
CA LEU A 126 14.83 0.73 -6.87
C LEU A 126 15.35 1.63 -5.74
N ARG A 127 14.62 1.65 -4.63
CA ARG A 127 14.99 2.33 -3.39
C ARG A 127 14.32 1.68 -2.19
N SER A 128 15.00 1.63 -1.05
CA SER A 128 14.46 1.16 0.22
C SER A 128 14.90 2.06 1.38
N TRP A 129 14.02 2.20 2.36
CA TRP A 129 14.26 2.91 3.61
C TRP A 129 13.83 2.02 4.77
N ASP A 130 14.71 1.78 5.73
CA ASP A 130 14.39 0.99 6.93
C ASP A 130 13.52 1.76 7.94
N ASN A 131 13.49 3.09 7.79
CA ASN A 131 12.81 4.03 8.65
C ASN A 131 12.28 5.18 7.79
N TRP A 132 10.98 5.19 7.50
CA TRP A 132 10.32 6.18 6.64
C TRP A 132 8.88 6.46 7.12
N PRO A 133 8.43 7.73 7.14
CA PRO A 133 9.21 8.94 6.86
C PRO A 133 10.19 9.25 8.01
N ASP A 134 11.47 9.46 7.71
CA ASP A 134 12.47 9.83 8.71
C ASP A 134 12.65 11.35 8.74
N HIS A 135 12.26 11.96 9.85
CA HIS A 135 12.44 13.39 10.09
C HIS A 135 13.61 13.71 11.02
N LEU A 136 14.30 12.69 11.54
CA LEU A 136 15.37 12.81 12.53
C LEU A 136 16.76 12.66 11.91
N SER A 137 16.91 11.88 10.84
CA SER A 137 18.19 11.80 10.13
C SER A 137 18.50 13.12 9.41
N GLY A 138 19.74 13.59 9.56
CA GLY A 138 20.23 14.76 8.83
C GLY A 138 20.45 14.47 7.34
N PRO A 139 20.62 15.51 6.50
CA PRO A 139 21.00 15.33 5.10
C PRO A 139 22.31 14.53 4.93
N PRO A 140 22.52 13.87 3.77
CA PRO A 140 21.64 13.82 2.60
C PRO A 140 20.50 12.79 2.73
N ARG A 141 19.27 13.20 2.37
CA ARG A 141 18.11 12.31 2.22
C ARG A 141 17.50 12.45 0.84
N ASP A 142 16.87 11.39 0.35
CA ASP A 142 16.18 11.34 -0.95
C ASP A 142 14.68 11.04 -0.79
N ASP A 143 14.16 11.17 0.44
CA ASP A 143 12.77 10.96 0.81
C ASP A 143 11.99 12.27 1.03
N SER A 144 12.70 13.40 1.15
CA SER A 144 12.12 14.69 1.48
C SER A 144 13.09 15.83 1.17
N THR A 145 12.56 16.88 0.54
CA THR A 145 13.22 18.19 0.45
C THR A 145 12.58 19.09 1.51
N TYR A 146 13.34 19.54 2.50
CA TYR A 146 12.88 20.56 3.45
C TYR A 146 12.70 21.93 2.77
#